data_AF-X1EC18-F1
#
_entry.id   AF-X1EC18-F1
#
_cell.length_a   1.000
_cell.length_b   1.000
_cell.length_c   1.000
_cell.angle_alpha   90.00
_cell.angle_beta   90.00
_cell.angle_gamma   90.00
#
_symmetry.space_group_name_H-M   'P 1'
#
loop_
_entity.id
_entity.type
_entity.pdbx_description
1 polymer ?
#
loop_
_entity_poly.entity_id
_entity_poly.type
_entity_poly.pdbx_seq_one_letter_code
_entity_poly.pdbx_strand_id
1 'polypeptide(L)'
;SLSAAGNLDQTGKRKTLDASGNINLDLKMLSPYLQKIAGPQITITGKGDNPFKLKMVSGGTRWTDLLKQTDFTGAIRADSIDAFGLGISATEVPLRVANESAVAKLAATANGGQLNLQPKIDLRKEPYMLSLPPDSQILKDVEITDAMAERLMSKIHPVFKGAVQAEGHIDLYMQHFNWPLDKKDRSCLCFHIFLGVRPVSDRQFRYGDCTR
;
A
#
# COMPACT_ATOMS: atom_id res chain seq x y z
N SER A 1 9.33 19.77 -3.04
CA SER A 1 10.28 20.31 -4.02
C SER A 1 11.10 19.16 -4.59
N LEU A 2 11.71 19.33 -5.76
CA LEU A 2 12.53 18.32 -6.42
C LEU A 2 13.86 18.96 -6.78
N SER A 3 14.97 18.36 -6.37
CA SER A 3 16.31 18.74 -6.82
C SER A 3 16.98 17.53 -7.47
N ALA A 4 17.53 17.72 -8.67
CA ALA A 4 18.14 16.64 -9.41
C ALA A 4 19.32 17.17 -10.24
N ALA A 5 20.36 16.36 -10.34
CA ALA A 5 21.46 16.54 -11.27
C ALA A 5 21.57 15.31 -12.17
N GLY A 6 21.94 15.51 -13.42
CA GLY A 6 21.95 14.41 -14.37
C GLY A 6 22.48 14.78 -15.74
N ASN A 7 22.69 13.75 -16.55
CA ASN A 7 23.07 13.86 -17.94
C ASN A 7 21.89 13.51 -18.82
N LEU A 8 21.66 14.34 -19.84
CA LEU A 8 20.66 14.12 -20.86
C LEU A 8 21.39 13.95 -22.19
N ASP A 9 21.45 12.70 -22.68
CA ASP A 9 21.95 12.43 -24.02
C ASP A 9 20.80 12.51 -25.02
N GLN A 10 20.88 13.49 -25.91
CA GLN A 10 19.89 13.73 -26.96
C GLN A 10 20.36 13.22 -28.32
N THR A 11 21.48 12.50 -28.36
CA THR A 11 22.10 12.06 -29.61
C THR A 11 21.35 10.86 -30.17
N GLY A 12 20.78 10.99 -31.37
CA GLY A 12 20.06 9.92 -32.07
C GLY A 12 18.55 9.91 -31.86
N LYS A 13 17.89 8.81 -32.26
CA LYS A 13 16.41 8.68 -32.24
C LYS A 13 15.82 8.42 -30.84
N ARG A 14 16.64 8.02 -29.87
CA ARG A 14 16.23 7.76 -28.48
C ARG A 14 17.01 8.68 -27.56
N LYS A 15 16.31 9.45 -26.73
CA LYS A 15 16.92 10.32 -25.72
C LYS A 15 17.09 9.50 -24.44
N THR A 16 18.24 9.62 -23.79
CA THR A 16 18.49 8.97 -22.51
C THR A 16 18.71 10.01 -21.42
N LEU A 17 18.07 9.80 -20.27
CA LEU A 17 18.19 10.64 -19.09
C LEU A 17 18.74 9.79 -17.95
N ASP A 18 19.89 10.16 -17.41
CA ASP A 18 20.44 9.61 -16.17
C ASP A 18 20.46 10.74 -15.14
N ALA A 19 19.64 10.63 -14.10
CA ALA A 19 19.46 11.65 -13.09
C ALA A 19 19.51 11.04 -11.68
N SER A 20 20.12 11.77 -10.76
CA SER A 20 20.12 11.46 -9.33
C SER A 20 19.85 12.74 -8.55
N GLY A 21 19.18 12.62 -7.41
CA GLY A 21 18.79 13.79 -6.65
C GLY A 21 18.00 13.43 -5.41
N ASN A 22 17.37 14.43 -4.82
CA ASN A 22 16.44 14.24 -3.72
C ASN A 22 15.05 14.75 -4.08
N ILE A 23 14.04 14.01 -3.64
CA ILE A 23 12.64 14.39 -3.77
C ILE A 23 12.10 14.72 -2.38
N ASN A 24 11.62 15.95 -2.22
CA ASN A 24 10.87 16.39 -1.05
C ASN A 24 9.38 16.34 -1.39
N LEU A 25 8.78 15.17 -1.18
CA LEU A 25 7.38 14.90 -1.47
C LEU A 25 6.56 15.04 -0.19
N ASP A 26 5.49 15.84 -0.26
CA ASP A 26 4.46 15.87 0.76
C ASP A 26 3.37 14.86 0.40
N LEU A 27 3.34 13.73 1.10
CA LEU A 27 2.37 12.65 0.85
C LEU A 27 0.94 13.07 1.12
N LYS A 28 0.70 14.10 1.95
CA LYS A 28 -0.66 14.59 2.21
C LYS A 28 -1.32 15.08 0.93
N MET A 29 -0.53 15.60 -0.02
CA MET A 29 -1.00 16.04 -1.34
C MET A 29 -1.48 14.88 -2.22
N LEU A 30 -1.08 13.64 -1.94
CA LEU A 30 -1.54 12.46 -2.69
C LEU A 30 -2.88 11.89 -2.21
N SER A 31 -3.35 12.32 -1.03
CA SER A 31 -4.60 11.83 -0.43
C SER A 31 -5.80 11.87 -1.38
N PRO A 32 -6.06 12.94 -2.15
CA PRO A 32 -7.21 12.98 -3.08
C PRO A 32 -7.14 11.91 -4.18
N TYR A 33 -5.94 11.50 -4.59
CA TYR A 33 -5.76 10.43 -5.58
C TYR A 33 -5.95 9.05 -4.96
N LEU A 34 -5.41 8.83 -3.76
CA LEU A 34 -5.59 7.58 -3.02
C LEU A 34 -7.07 7.35 -2.68
N GLN A 35 -7.79 8.41 -2.30
CA GLN A 35 -9.22 8.33 -2.01
C GLN A 35 -10.07 7.92 -3.21
N LYS A 36 -9.67 8.30 -4.43
CA LYS A 36 -10.35 7.86 -5.66
C LYS A 36 -10.16 6.38 -5.95
N ILE A 37 -9.07 5.78 -5.48
CA ILE A 37 -8.71 4.38 -5.76
C ILE A 37 -9.25 3.47 -4.66
N ALA A 38 -9.03 3.85 -3.40
CA ALA A 38 -9.27 2.98 -2.24
C ALA A 38 -10.35 3.51 -1.27
N GLY A 39 -10.95 4.66 -1.58
CA GLY A 39 -12.03 5.27 -0.80
C GLY A 39 -11.55 6.29 0.25
N PRO A 40 -12.47 7.04 0.86
CA PRO A 40 -12.17 8.15 1.78
C PRO A 40 -11.51 7.70 3.09
N GLN A 41 -11.45 6.39 3.35
CA GLN A 41 -10.97 5.79 4.60
C GLN A 41 -9.45 5.57 4.64
N ILE A 42 -8.73 6.04 3.61
CA ILE A 42 -7.28 6.00 3.55
C ILE A 42 -6.72 7.42 3.62
N THR A 43 -5.87 7.65 4.62
CA THR A 43 -5.08 8.87 4.73
C THR A 43 -3.61 8.52 4.86
N ILE A 44 -2.76 9.34 4.26
CA ILE A 44 -1.32 9.19 4.34
C ILE A 44 -0.69 10.55 4.60
N THR A 45 0.29 10.56 5.49
CA THR A 45 1.12 11.72 5.77
C THR A 45 2.56 11.30 5.74
N GLY A 46 3.42 12.23 5.34
CA GLY A 46 4.84 11.97 5.24
C GLY A 46 5.48 13.10 4.49
N LYS A 47 6.58 13.60 5.03
CA LYS A 47 7.42 14.57 4.31
C LYS A 47 8.88 14.23 4.56
N GLY A 48 9.56 13.83 3.51
CA GLY A 48 10.96 13.45 3.57
C GLY A 48 11.72 14.00 2.40
N ASP A 49 12.99 14.33 2.63
CA ASP A 49 13.97 14.51 1.57
C ASP A 49 14.55 13.13 1.25
N ASN A 50 14.01 12.47 0.22
CA ASN A 50 14.37 11.10 -0.10
C ASN A 50 15.27 11.06 -1.34
N PRO A 51 16.44 10.40 -1.27
CA PRO A 51 17.30 10.26 -2.44
C PRO A 51 16.66 9.33 -3.46
N PHE A 52 16.87 9.66 -4.74
CA PHE A 52 16.46 8.82 -5.85
C PHE A 52 17.54 8.74 -6.92
N LYS A 53 17.47 7.66 -7.70
CA LYS A 53 18.22 7.46 -8.95
C LYS A 53 17.24 7.07 -10.03
N LEU A 54 17.39 7.67 -11.19
CA LEU A 54 16.53 7.47 -12.36
C LEU A 54 17.41 7.33 -13.59
N LYS A 55 17.24 6.23 -14.32
CA LYS A 55 17.68 6.10 -15.70
C LYS A 55 16.46 5.85 -16.55
N MET A 56 16.26 6.66 -17.57
CA MET A 56 15.11 6.58 -18.42
C MET A 56 15.53 6.72 -19.88
N VAL A 57 14.94 5.90 -20.73
CA VAL A 57 15.02 6.06 -22.19
C VAL A 57 13.68 6.60 -22.67
N SER A 58 13.69 7.64 -23.51
CA SER A 58 12.47 8.21 -24.06
C SER A 58 11.72 7.15 -24.86
N GLY A 59 10.49 6.84 -24.45
CA GLY A 59 9.65 5.91 -25.21
C GLY A 59 8.20 5.90 -24.76
N GLY A 60 7.31 6.02 -25.74
CA GLY A 60 5.87 5.86 -25.59
C GLY A 60 5.16 7.06 -24.96
N THR A 61 3.83 7.06 -25.09
CA THR A 61 2.92 8.03 -24.47
C THR A 61 2.18 7.45 -23.28
N ARG A 62 2.18 6.11 -23.11
CA ARG A 62 1.52 5.41 -22.00
C ARG A 62 2.47 5.33 -20.80
N TRP A 63 1.91 5.40 -19.59
CA TRP A 63 2.67 5.25 -18.35
C TRP A 63 3.45 3.92 -18.27
N THR A 64 2.93 2.87 -18.91
CA THR A 64 3.52 1.53 -18.96
C THR A 64 4.79 1.52 -19.79
N ASP A 65 4.80 2.23 -20.91
CA ASP A 65 5.94 2.30 -21.82
C ASP A 65 7.11 3.04 -21.15
N LEU A 66 6.77 4.09 -20.39
CA LEU A 66 7.73 4.82 -19.57
C LEU A 66 8.36 3.90 -18.52
N LEU A 67 7.56 3.14 -17.76
CA LEU A 67 8.10 2.26 -16.71
C LEU A 67 8.94 1.11 -17.26
N LYS A 68 8.60 0.53 -18.42
CA LYS A 68 9.41 -0.53 -19.05
C LYS A 68 10.82 -0.05 -19.44
N GLN A 69 10.93 1.24 -19.75
CA GLN A 69 12.17 1.88 -20.21
C GLN A 69 12.83 2.72 -19.10
N THR A 70 12.44 2.47 -17.85
CA THR A 70 12.92 3.18 -16.67
C THR A 70 13.54 2.23 -15.66
N ASP A 71 14.76 2.52 -15.27
CA ASP A 71 15.34 2.03 -14.02
C ASP A 71 15.24 3.13 -12.98
N PHE A 72 14.45 2.89 -11.94
CA PHE A 72 14.26 3.81 -10.83
C PHE A 72 14.58 3.12 -9.51
N THR A 73 15.26 3.82 -8.61
CA THR A 73 15.40 3.42 -7.21
C THR A 73 15.25 4.64 -6.35
N GLY A 74 14.39 4.57 -5.34
CA GLY A 74 14.19 5.61 -4.37
C GLY A 74 13.41 5.11 -3.17
N ALA A 75 13.08 6.01 -2.27
CA ALA A 75 12.18 5.73 -1.16
C ALA A 75 11.23 6.91 -0.97
N ILE A 76 10.14 6.67 -0.25
CA ILE A 76 9.26 7.75 0.20
C ILE A 76 9.09 7.62 1.71
N ARG A 77 9.27 8.72 2.45
CA ARG A 77 8.96 8.78 3.88
C ARG A 77 7.45 8.84 4.10
N ALA A 78 6.91 7.93 4.90
CA ALA A 78 5.49 7.80 5.17
C ALA A 78 5.20 7.72 6.67
N ASP A 79 5.32 8.86 7.35
CA ASP A 79 5.23 9.00 8.82
C ASP A 79 3.98 8.36 9.43
N SER A 80 2.83 8.44 8.75
CA SER A 80 1.59 7.81 9.19
C SER A 80 0.69 7.44 8.03
N ILE A 81 0.06 6.28 8.12
CA ILE A 81 -0.99 5.80 7.23
C ILE A 81 -2.16 5.34 8.11
N ASP A 82 -3.35 5.92 7.94
CA ASP A 82 -4.60 5.37 8.49
C ASP A 82 -5.34 4.68 7.36
N ALA A 83 -5.62 3.39 7.53
CA ALA A 83 -6.47 2.65 6.61
C ALA A 83 -7.41 1.74 7.39
N PHE A 84 -8.72 1.96 7.28
CA PHE A 84 -9.73 1.07 7.89
C PHE A 84 -9.58 0.85 9.41
N GLY A 85 -9.01 1.82 10.15
CA GLY A 85 -8.78 1.73 11.60
C GLY A 85 -7.43 1.11 11.97
N LEU A 86 -6.63 0.73 10.97
CA LEU A 86 -5.22 0.39 11.12
C LEU A 86 -4.41 1.69 11.17
N GLY A 87 -3.87 2.01 12.35
CA GLY A 87 -2.86 3.04 12.51
C GLY A 87 -1.50 2.44 12.19
N ILE A 88 -0.96 2.82 11.03
CA ILE A 88 0.31 2.31 10.52
C ILE A 88 1.35 3.40 10.63
N SER A 89 2.50 3.05 11.20
CA SER A 89 3.67 3.93 11.27
C SER A 89 4.82 3.28 10.50
N ALA A 90 5.21 3.92 9.40
CA ALA A 90 6.31 3.48 8.56
C ALA A 90 7.38 4.58 8.51
N THR A 91 8.66 4.21 8.52
CA THR A 91 9.70 5.24 8.37
C THR A 91 9.94 5.55 6.89
N GLU A 92 10.07 4.51 6.07
CA GLU A 92 10.33 4.65 4.63
C GLU A 92 9.71 3.50 3.84
N VAL A 93 9.29 3.82 2.62
CA VAL A 93 8.75 2.87 1.64
C VAL A 93 9.69 2.84 0.43
N PRO A 94 10.63 1.88 0.36
CA PRO A 94 11.48 1.72 -0.81
C PRO A 94 10.67 1.39 -2.06
N LEU A 95 11.04 2.03 -3.16
CA LEU A 95 10.48 1.86 -4.49
C LEU A 95 11.58 1.48 -5.46
N ARG A 96 11.34 0.47 -6.28
CA ARG A 96 12.25 0.06 -7.35
C ARG A 96 11.47 -0.23 -8.62
N VAL A 97 11.91 0.35 -9.72
CA VAL A 97 11.51 -0.04 -11.08
C VAL A 97 12.76 -0.53 -11.77
N ALA A 98 12.76 -1.78 -12.23
CA ALA A 98 13.84 -2.35 -13.01
C ALA A 98 13.35 -3.62 -13.72
N ASN A 99 13.96 -3.95 -14.87
CA ASN A 99 13.70 -5.20 -15.58
C ASN A 99 12.20 -5.44 -15.88
N GLU A 100 11.51 -4.38 -16.29
CA GLU A 100 10.06 -4.37 -16.57
C GLU A 100 9.22 -4.79 -15.35
N SER A 101 9.66 -4.44 -14.15
CA SER A 101 8.92 -4.67 -12.92
C SER A 101 9.03 -3.48 -11.98
N ALA A 102 7.92 -3.13 -11.35
CA ALA A 102 7.88 -2.14 -10.27
C ALA A 102 7.56 -2.83 -8.95
N VAL A 103 8.34 -2.58 -7.91
CA VAL A 103 8.18 -3.16 -6.57
C VAL A 103 8.20 -2.04 -5.53
N ALA A 104 7.24 -2.06 -4.62
CA ALA A 104 7.31 -1.29 -3.38
C ALA A 104 7.49 -2.23 -2.19
N LYS A 105 8.11 -1.76 -1.12
CA LYS A 105 8.21 -2.49 0.14
C LYS A 105 7.68 -1.61 1.27
N LEU A 106 6.67 -2.08 1.98
CA LEU A 106 6.14 -1.45 3.17
C LEU A 106 6.31 -2.43 4.33
N ALA A 107 7.28 -2.15 5.19
CA ALA A 107 7.47 -2.83 6.46
C ALA A 107 7.25 -1.80 7.57
N ALA A 108 6.28 -2.05 8.43
CA ALA A 108 5.78 -1.06 9.37
C ALA A 108 5.20 -1.72 10.63
N THR A 109 4.99 -0.91 11.67
CA THR A 109 4.16 -1.31 12.81
C THR A 109 2.72 -0.90 12.54
N ALA A 110 1.76 -1.75 12.91
CA ALA A 110 0.33 -1.48 12.80
C ALA A 110 -0.36 -1.91 14.09
N ASN A 111 -0.95 -0.96 14.84
CA ASN A 111 -1.63 -1.20 16.12
C ASN A 111 -0.91 -2.23 17.02
N GLY A 112 0.36 -1.95 17.36
CA GLY A 112 1.19 -2.83 18.21
C GLY A 112 1.75 -4.08 17.51
N GLY A 113 1.19 -4.50 16.38
CA GLY A 113 1.66 -5.62 15.56
C GLY A 113 2.54 -5.20 14.38
N GLN A 114 2.70 -6.10 13.42
CA GLN A 114 3.54 -5.92 12.23
C GLN A 114 2.71 -5.90 10.95
N LEU A 115 3.09 -5.02 10.02
CA LEU A 115 2.60 -4.96 8.65
C LEU A 115 3.78 -5.17 7.69
N ASN A 116 3.66 -6.16 6.83
CA ASN A 116 4.62 -6.43 5.75
C ASN A 116 3.89 -6.57 4.41
N LEU A 117 4.11 -5.62 3.50
CA LEU A 117 3.46 -5.60 2.20
C LEU A 117 4.50 -5.32 1.11
N GLN A 118 4.58 -6.19 0.11
CA GLN A 118 5.51 -6.03 -1.00
C GLN A 118 4.78 -6.13 -2.35
N PRO A 119 4.01 -5.11 -2.75
CA PRO A 119 3.32 -5.16 -4.03
C PRO A 119 4.34 -5.12 -5.19
N LYS A 120 4.06 -5.93 -6.21
CA LYS A 120 4.82 -6.01 -7.45
C LYS A 120 3.90 -5.83 -8.64
N ILE A 121 4.32 -5.00 -9.59
CA ILE A 121 3.74 -4.92 -10.93
C ILE A 121 4.68 -5.61 -11.91
N ASP A 122 4.15 -6.53 -12.71
CA ASP A 122 4.85 -7.13 -13.84
C ASP A 122 4.43 -6.43 -15.15
N LEU A 123 5.40 -5.88 -15.87
CA LEU A 123 5.20 -5.10 -17.10
C LEU A 123 5.59 -5.90 -18.36
N ARG A 124 5.96 -7.18 -18.23
CA ARG A 124 6.43 -8.01 -19.36
C ARG A 124 5.29 -8.47 -20.26
N LYS A 125 4.11 -8.68 -19.68
CA LYS A 125 2.93 -9.20 -20.39
C LYS A 125 1.68 -8.40 -20.03
N GLU A 126 0.89 -8.06 -21.04
CA GLU A 126 -0.46 -7.51 -20.84
C GLU A 126 -1.48 -8.66 -20.63
N PRO A 127 -2.50 -8.50 -19.75
CA PRO A 127 -2.73 -7.32 -18.91
C PRO A 127 -1.69 -7.20 -17.79
N TYR A 128 -1.32 -5.97 -17.44
CA TYR A 128 -0.37 -5.73 -16.35
C TYR A 128 -1.01 -6.06 -15.00
N MET A 129 -0.31 -6.88 -14.23
CA MET A 129 -0.83 -7.44 -12.98
C MET A 129 -0.12 -6.82 -11.78
N LEU A 130 -0.92 -6.30 -10.84
CA LEU A 130 -0.48 -6.05 -9.47
C LEU A 130 -0.60 -7.35 -8.67
N SER A 131 0.49 -7.78 -8.07
CA SER A 131 0.59 -9.02 -7.32
C SER A 131 1.29 -8.82 -5.98
N LEU A 132 1.09 -9.78 -5.08
CA LEU A 132 1.90 -9.93 -3.87
C LEU A 132 2.71 -11.22 -3.99
N PRO A 133 3.87 -11.35 -3.31
CA PRO A 133 4.55 -12.63 -3.19
C PRO A 133 3.56 -13.68 -2.68
N PRO A 134 3.61 -14.92 -3.19
CA PRO A 134 2.78 -15.98 -2.65
C PRO A 134 3.08 -16.17 -1.17
N ASP A 135 2.09 -16.63 -0.41
CA ASP A 135 2.30 -17.02 0.98
C ASP A 135 2.82 -15.88 1.88
N SER A 136 2.33 -14.66 1.62
CA SER A 136 2.74 -13.46 2.35
C SER A 136 1.95 -13.30 3.65
N GLN A 137 2.66 -13.25 4.79
CA GLN A 137 2.08 -12.76 6.04
C GLN A 137 2.02 -11.22 6.00
N ILE A 138 0.83 -10.69 5.73
CA ILE A 138 0.59 -9.25 5.58
C ILE A 138 0.49 -8.57 6.92
N LEU A 139 -0.34 -9.10 7.82
CA LEU A 139 -0.48 -8.62 9.19
C LEU A 139 -0.07 -9.73 10.15
N LYS A 140 0.66 -9.36 11.20
CA LYS A 140 1.00 -10.26 12.28
C LYS A 140 0.73 -9.59 13.62
N ASP A 141 -0.06 -10.26 14.46
CA ASP A 141 -0.30 -9.87 15.85
C ASP A 141 -0.85 -8.44 16.01
N VAL A 142 -1.65 -7.98 15.05
CA VAL A 142 -2.19 -6.61 15.03
C VAL A 142 -3.38 -6.51 15.97
N GLU A 143 -3.33 -5.59 16.93
CA GLU A 143 -4.41 -5.38 17.88
C GLU A 143 -5.68 -4.87 17.19
N ILE A 144 -6.81 -5.49 17.53
CA ILE A 144 -8.13 -5.01 17.12
C ILE A 144 -8.44 -3.77 17.93
N THR A 145 -8.65 -2.65 17.24
CA THR A 145 -9.07 -1.41 17.88
C THR A 145 -10.58 -1.22 17.78
N ASP A 146 -11.14 -0.45 18.71
CA ASP A 146 -12.56 -0.05 18.66
C ASP A 146 -12.91 0.62 17.32
N ALA A 147 -11.99 1.41 16.77
CA ALA A 147 -12.17 2.05 15.46
C ALA A 147 -12.30 1.03 14.31
N MET A 148 -11.54 -0.07 14.35
CA MET A 148 -11.67 -1.15 13.37
C MET A 148 -13.00 -1.88 13.53
N ALA A 149 -13.35 -2.24 14.77
CA ALA A 149 -14.59 -2.94 15.09
C ALA A 149 -15.81 -2.11 14.67
N GLU A 150 -15.85 -0.83 15.02
CA GLU A 150 -16.94 0.07 14.67
C GLU A 150 -17.07 0.23 13.14
N ARG A 151 -15.95 0.41 12.42
CA ARG A 151 -15.95 0.50 10.94
C ARG A 151 -16.49 -0.78 10.31
N LEU A 152 -16.09 -1.96 10.78
CA LEU A 152 -16.59 -3.24 10.28
C LEU A 152 -18.08 -3.43 10.58
N MET A 153 -18.50 -3.19 11.82
CA MET A 153 -19.90 -3.37 12.24
C MET A 153 -20.84 -2.40 11.52
N SER A 154 -20.39 -1.17 11.25
CA SER A 154 -21.16 -0.19 10.48
C SER A 154 -21.44 -0.63 9.04
N LYS A 155 -20.61 -1.51 8.46
CA LYS A 155 -20.86 -2.11 7.14
C LYS A 155 -21.90 -3.21 7.19
N ILE A 156 -22.11 -3.84 8.35
CA ILE A 156 -23.17 -4.83 8.56
C ILE A 156 -24.50 -4.11 8.80
N HIS A 157 -24.57 -3.28 9.84
CA HIS A 157 -25.75 -2.45 10.12
C HIS A 157 -25.40 -1.23 10.98
N PRO A 158 -25.85 0.00 10.64
CA PRO A 158 -25.54 1.21 11.40
C PRO A 158 -25.92 1.18 12.89
N VAL A 159 -26.94 0.39 13.26
CA VAL A 159 -27.39 0.22 14.66
C VAL A 159 -26.31 -0.38 15.57
N PHE A 160 -25.31 -1.06 15.02
CA PHE A 160 -24.23 -1.67 15.80
C PHE A 160 -23.09 -0.69 16.11
N LYS A 161 -23.17 0.57 15.67
CA LYS A 161 -22.21 1.61 16.07
C LYS A 161 -22.25 1.82 17.59
N GLY A 162 -21.08 1.73 18.23
CA GLY A 162 -20.94 1.86 19.67
C GLY A 162 -21.47 0.69 20.51
N ALA A 163 -21.98 -0.37 19.87
CA ALA A 163 -22.55 -1.53 20.57
C ALA A 163 -21.54 -2.69 20.75
N VAL A 164 -20.33 -2.57 20.20
CA VAL A 164 -19.34 -3.65 20.14
C VAL A 164 -17.99 -3.14 20.62
N GLN A 165 -17.47 -3.79 21.66
CA GLN A 165 -16.09 -3.69 22.09
C GLN A 165 -15.40 -4.98 21.62
N ALA A 166 -14.42 -4.86 20.73
CA ALA A 166 -13.70 -6.00 20.20
C ALA A 166 -12.26 -5.96 20.72
N GLU A 167 -11.89 -6.99 21.49
CA GLU A 167 -10.54 -7.17 22.02
C GLU A 167 -9.92 -8.42 21.35
N GLY A 168 -8.65 -8.34 20.98
CA GLY A 168 -7.91 -9.46 20.40
C GLY A 168 -6.87 -9.02 19.38
N HIS A 169 -6.26 -10.00 18.73
CA HIS A 169 -5.28 -9.78 17.67
C HIS A 169 -5.73 -10.42 16.36
N ILE A 170 -5.33 -9.82 15.25
CA ILE A 170 -5.52 -10.36 13.92
C ILE A 170 -4.19 -10.67 13.24
N ASP A 171 -4.20 -11.78 12.51
CA ASP A 171 -3.17 -12.16 11.57
C ASP A 171 -3.81 -12.22 10.18
N LEU A 172 -3.14 -11.64 9.18
CA LEU A 172 -3.62 -11.64 7.81
C LEU A 172 -2.59 -12.32 6.92
N TYR A 173 -2.99 -13.44 6.33
CA TYR A 173 -2.14 -14.21 5.45
C TYR A 173 -2.72 -14.23 4.04
N MET A 174 -1.90 -13.88 3.06
CA MET A 174 -2.27 -13.83 1.65
C MET A 174 -1.56 -14.97 0.92
N GLN A 175 -2.32 -15.98 0.50
CA GLN A 175 -1.77 -17.07 -0.31
C GLN A 175 -1.51 -16.60 -1.74
N HIS A 176 -2.45 -15.85 -2.30
CA HIS A 176 -2.39 -15.41 -3.68
C HIS A 176 -3.12 -14.09 -3.85
N PHE A 177 -2.54 -13.16 -4.62
CA PHE A 177 -3.18 -11.90 -4.99
C PHE A 177 -2.75 -11.51 -6.39
N ASN A 178 -3.72 -11.28 -7.27
CA ASN A 178 -3.52 -10.86 -8.64
C ASN A 178 -4.66 -9.91 -9.05
N TRP A 179 -4.30 -8.66 -9.31
CA TRP A 179 -5.23 -7.62 -9.72
C TRP A 179 -4.81 -6.98 -11.06
N PRO A 180 -5.59 -7.17 -12.14
CA PRO A 180 -5.36 -6.48 -13.40
C PRO A 180 -5.53 -4.96 -13.24
N LEU A 181 -4.56 -4.19 -13.72
CA LEU A 181 -4.57 -2.73 -13.58
C LEU A 181 -5.49 -2.02 -14.58
N ASP A 182 -5.72 -2.62 -15.75
CA ASP A 182 -6.56 -2.07 -16.80
C ASP A 182 -8.05 -2.16 -16.42
N LYS A 183 -8.79 -1.05 -16.62
CA LYS A 183 -10.21 -0.95 -16.24
C LYS A 183 -11.08 -2.06 -16.81
N LYS A 184 -10.79 -2.50 -18.04
CA LYS A 184 -11.53 -3.56 -18.75
C LYS A 184 -11.38 -4.95 -18.10
N ASP A 185 -10.29 -5.18 -17.37
CA ASP A 185 -9.93 -6.50 -16.83
C ASP A 185 -10.09 -6.56 -15.30
N ARG A 186 -10.56 -5.48 -14.65
CA ARG A 186 -10.68 -5.39 -13.19
C ARG A 186 -11.61 -6.44 -12.58
N SER A 187 -12.57 -6.95 -13.33
CA SER A 187 -13.46 -8.03 -12.91
C SER A 187 -12.74 -9.37 -12.75
N CYS A 188 -11.52 -9.52 -13.27
CA CYS A 188 -10.67 -10.71 -13.12
C CYS A 188 -9.74 -10.65 -11.91
N LEU A 189 -10.07 -9.85 -10.89
CA LEU A 189 -9.39 -9.85 -9.59
C LEU A 189 -9.46 -11.25 -8.97
N CYS A 190 -8.31 -11.83 -8.65
CA CYS A 190 -8.20 -13.13 -7.97
C CYS A 190 -7.37 -12.98 -6.70
N PHE A 191 -7.94 -13.41 -5.57
CA PHE A 191 -7.23 -13.42 -4.30
C PHE A 191 -7.68 -14.58 -3.42
N HIS A 192 -6.77 -15.07 -2.59
CA HIS A 192 -7.08 -16.02 -1.53
C HIS A 192 -6.38 -15.57 -0.25
N ILE A 193 -7.20 -15.30 0.77
CA ILE A 193 -6.79 -14.68 2.02
C ILE A 193 -7.30 -15.51 3.19
N PHE A 194 -6.44 -15.67 4.20
CA PHE A 194 -6.79 -16.25 5.48
C PHE A 194 -6.68 -15.16 6.55
N LEU A 195 -7.76 -14.97 7.30
CA LEU A 195 -7.82 -14.06 8.44
C LEU A 195 -7.85 -14.91 9.72
N GLY A 196 -6.76 -14.88 10.48
CA GLY A 196 -6.70 -15.43 11.82
C GLY A 196 -7.16 -14.39 12.82
N VAL A 197 -8.09 -14.75 13.70
CA VAL A 197 -8.52 -13.91 14.82
C VAL A 197 -8.21 -14.66 16.10
N ARG A 198 -7.46 -14.03 17.00
CA ARG A 198 -7.08 -14.58 18.30
C ARG A 198 -7.72 -13.76 19.41
N PRO A 199 -8.58 -14.34 20.25
CA PRO A 199 -9.14 -13.65 21.40
C PRO A 199 -8.06 -13.39 22.45
N VAL A 200 -8.26 -12.39 23.31
CA VAL A 200 -7.47 -12.22 24.53
C VAL A 200 -7.82 -13.39 25.46
N SER A 201 -6.83 -14.15 25.89
CA SER A 201 -7.02 -15.48 26.48
C SER A 201 -7.65 -15.50 27.90
N ASP A 202 -8.29 -14.43 28.36
CA ASP A 202 -8.67 -14.34 29.78
C ASP A 202 -9.97 -13.57 30.11
N ARG A 203 -10.94 -13.44 29.17
CA ARG A 203 -12.25 -12.84 29.49
C ARG A 203 -13.44 -13.60 28.92
N GLN A 204 -14.30 -14.05 29.84
CA GLN A 204 -15.71 -14.35 29.56
C GLN A 204 -16.38 -13.09 28.98
N PHE A 205 -17.03 -13.24 27.82
CA PHE A 205 -17.95 -12.25 27.28
C PHE A 205 -18.99 -11.90 28.35
N ARG A 206 -18.87 -10.73 28.99
CA ARG A 206 -19.96 -10.14 29.76
C ARG A 206 -20.86 -9.41 28.77
N TYR A 207 -21.94 -10.08 28.35
CA TYR A 207 -23.07 -9.36 27.79
C TYR A 207 -23.58 -8.41 28.87
N GLY A 208 -23.62 -7.11 28.55
CA GLY A 208 -24.28 -6.13 29.39
C GLY A 208 -25.76 -6.47 29.49
N ASP A 209 -26.24 -6.68 30.71
CA ASP A 209 -27.65 -6.83 31.00
C ASP A 209 -28.42 -5.61 30.48
N CYS A 210 -29.35 -5.84 29.55
CA CYS A 210 -30.42 -4.90 29.30
C CYS A 210 -31.35 -4.91 30.52
N THR A 211 -31.15 -3.97 31.45
CA THR A 211 -32.21 -3.63 32.40
C THR A 211 -33.41 -3.06 31.66
N ARG A 212 -34.57 -3.66 31.92
CA ARG A 212 -35.90 -3.32 31.39
C ARG A 212 -36.29 -1.87 31.62
#